data_AF-A0A366W4J6-F1
#
_entry.id   AF-A0A366W4J6-F1
#
_cell.length_a   1.000
_cell.length_b   1.000
_cell.length_c   1.000
_cell.angle_alpha   90.00
_cell.angle_beta   90.00
_cell.angle_gamma   90.00
#
_symmetry.space_group_name_H-M   'P 1'
#
loop_
_entity.id
_entity.type
_entity.pdbx_description
1 polymer ?
#
loop_
_entity_poly.entity_id
_entity_poly.type
_entity_poly.pdbx_seq_one_letter_code
_entity_poly.pdbx_strand_id
1 'polypeptide(L)'
;MLLLRSIPLSFSILWRFVLVLPFWIVAYTAMTLFFVFGTFPAMLGIPVIGFLGILVFAIVVPIMFAMISMHPYLIGIRFGLRSLGFATKNSQQRLFAGAAGYGLFETVTVGALLVVVTSVSAFVVSGQLGISAADAPDGPVGQLSTDIALGTLTFVSLLSSLIVMAMRAALLPALANFVAGTNPKGISFSNFDGFGAGFGIMFLLMLMITGLTAATGYFVEGAVSFLDFSTVLREKLDDVIFILAGKKDAVFTLRHAVIVSGAIMFAIWVFCLQCAGAALSYERRAHQAQAERAENEAKRERDQQDIGALLRARMAKNNMRK
;
A
#
# COMPACT_ATOMS: atom_id res chain seq x y z
N MET A 1 15.60 1.39 15.56
CA MET A 1 14.63 0.75 16.48
C MET A 1 13.23 0.56 15.89
N LEU A 2 12.79 1.35 14.89
CA LEU A 2 11.46 1.16 14.26
C LEU A 2 11.27 -0.22 13.62
N LEU A 3 12.25 -0.71 12.86
CA LEU A 3 12.19 -2.01 12.17
C LEU A 3 12.09 -3.20 13.14
N LEU A 4 12.79 -3.14 14.27
CA LEU A 4 12.75 -4.21 15.26
C LEU A 4 11.43 -4.21 16.04
N ARG A 5 10.85 -3.03 16.30
CA ARG A 5 9.53 -2.91 16.95
C ARG A 5 8.37 -3.25 16.01
N SER A 6 8.54 -3.15 14.68
CA SER A 6 7.48 -3.47 13.73
C SER A 6 7.18 -4.96 13.66
N ILE A 7 8.16 -5.84 13.89
CA ILE A 7 7.99 -7.30 13.87
C ILE A 7 6.98 -7.77 14.95
N PRO A 8 7.17 -7.54 16.26
CA PRO A 8 6.22 -7.99 17.27
C PRO A 8 4.84 -7.32 17.10
N LEU A 9 4.82 -6.04 16.68
CA LEU A 9 3.58 -5.33 16.40
C LEU A 9 2.82 -5.95 15.23
N SER A 10 3.52 -6.41 14.18
CA SER A 10 2.91 -7.06 13.01
C SER A 10 2.19 -8.34 13.38
N PHE A 11 2.70 -9.13 14.33
CA PHE A 11 2.01 -10.34 14.82
C PHE A 11 0.75 -10.00 15.63
N SER A 12 0.79 -8.93 16.43
CA SER A 12 -0.40 -8.43 17.14
C SER A 12 -1.51 -8.01 16.18
N ILE A 13 -1.14 -7.40 15.05
CA ILE A 13 -2.07 -7.05 13.97
C ILE A 13 -2.54 -8.31 13.24
N LEU A 14 -1.61 -9.22 12.87
CA LEU A 14 -1.86 -10.43 12.09
C LEU A 14 -2.98 -11.27 12.69
N TRP A 15 -2.90 -11.60 13.98
CA TRP A 15 -3.92 -12.45 14.62
C TRP A 15 -5.33 -11.85 14.53
N ARG A 16 -5.46 -10.53 14.78
CA ARG A 16 -6.74 -9.82 14.64
C ARG A 16 -7.20 -9.77 13.19
N PHE A 17 -6.26 -9.63 12.26
CA PHE A 17 -6.56 -9.52 10.83
C PHE A 17 -7.00 -10.86 10.25
N VAL A 18 -6.35 -11.98 10.62
CA VAL A 18 -6.71 -13.34 10.21
C VAL A 18 -8.15 -13.71 10.60
N LEU A 19 -8.64 -13.21 11.74
CA LEU A 19 -10.03 -13.43 12.16
C LEU A 19 -11.05 -12.66 11.32
N VAL A 20 -10.69 -11.48 10.83
CA VAL A 20 -11.60 -10.57 10.09
C VAL A 20 -11.56 -10.82 8.59
N LEU A 21 -10.41 -11.24 8.07
CA LEU A 21 -10.13 -11.38 6.64
C LEU A 21 -11.08 -12.33 5.88
N PRO A 22 -11.50 -13.50 6.42
CA PRO A 22 -12.45 -14.37 5.72
C PRO A 22 -13.79 -13.69 5.43
N PHE A 23 -14.32 -12.94 6.40
CA PHE A 23 -15.57 -12.19 6.23
C PHE A 23 -15.45 -11.12 5.15
N TRP A 24 -14.27 -10.50 5.06
CA TRP A 24 -13.99 -9.50 4.05
C TRP A 24 -13.78 -10.08 2.66
N ILE A 25 -13.09 -11.21 2.54
CA ILE A 25 -12.98 -11.93 1.28
C ILE A 25 -14.40 -12.24 0.78
N VAL A 26 -15.26 -12.82 1.61
CA VAL A 26 -16.65 -13.11 1.21
C VAL A 26 -17.39 -11.85 0.79
N ALA A 27 -17.30 -10.76 1.56
CA ALA A 27 -17.97 -9.50 1.23
C ALA A 27 -17.46 -8.88 -0.09
N TYR A 28 -16.14 -8.83 -0.29
CA TYR A 28 -15.55 -8.27 -1.50
C TYR A 28 -15.74 -9.17 -2.72
N THR A 29 -15.70 -10.50 -2.55
CA THR A 29 -16.02 -11.44 -3.63
C THR A 29 -17.47 -11.28 -4.03
N ALA A 30 -18.41 -11.21 -3.08
CA ALA A 30 -19.82 -10.97 -3.39
C ALA A 30 -20.04 -9.63 -4.11
N MET A 31 -19.40 -8.56 -3.63
CA MET A 31 -19.47 -7.24 -4.25
C MET A 31 -18.89 -7.26 -5.67
N THR A 32 -17.70 -7.84 -5.86
CA THR A 32 -17.08 -7.96 -7.19
C THR A 32 -17.92 -8.83 -8.11
N LEU A 33 -18.47 -9.95 -7.64
CA LEU A 33 -19.35 -10.79 -8.45
C LEU A 33 -20.60 -10.03 -8.90
N PHE A 34 -21.25 -9.32 -7.98
CA PHE A 34 -22.44 -8.52 -8.27
C PHE A 34 -22.15 -7.41 -9.29
N PHE A 35 -21.06 -6.67 -9.13
CA PHE A 35 -20.73 -5.59 -10.05
C PHE A 35 -20.18 -6.10 -11.38
N VAL A 36 -19.20 -7.00 -11.38
CA VAL A 36 -18.56 -7.49 -12.62
C VAL A 36 -19.49 -8.39 -13.42
N PHE A 37 -20.15 -9.37 -12.78
CA PHE A 37 -20.99 -10.32 -13.51
C PHE A 37 -22.48 -9.96 -13.49
N GLY A 38 -22.95 -9.17 -12.53
CA GLY A 38 -24.36 -8.73 -12.50
C GLY A 38 -24.62 -7.53 -13.40
N THR A 39 -23.74 -6.53 -13.43
CA THR A 39 -23.99 -5.30 -14.19
C THR A 39 -23.52 -5.38 -15.64
N PHE A 40 -22.43 -6.11 -15.93
CA PHE A 40 -21.85 -6.19 -17.27
C PHE A 40 -22.79 -6.83 -18.32
N PRO A 41 -23.49 -7.95 -18.05
CA PRO A 41 -24.45 -8.53 -18.99
C PRO A 41 -25.68 -7.64 -19.21
N ALA A 42 -26.12 -6.92 -18.17
CA ALA A 42 -27.25 -5.99 -18.26
C ALA A 42 -26.94 -4.79 -19.18
N MET A 43 -25.66 -4.41 -19.31
CA MET A 43 -25.21 -3.34 -20.21
C MET A 43 -25.19 -3.76 -21.69
N LEU A 44 -24.96 -5.04 -21.99
CA LEU A 44 -24.92 -5.56 -23.36
C LEU A 44 -26.33 -5.73 -23.97
N GLY A 45 -27.38 -5.80 -23.14
CA GLY A 45 -28.74 -6.10 -23.59
C GLY A 45 -29.53 -4.91 -24.16
N ILE A 46 -29.18 -3.66 -23.83
CA ILE A 46 -29.95 -2.47 -24.24
C ILE A 46 -28.99 -1.31 -24.57
N PRO A 47 -28.89 -0.80 -25.80
CA PRO A 47 -27.80 0.10 -26.22
C PRO A 47 -27.78 1.47 -25.51
N VAL A 48 -28.93 2.08 -25.20
CA VAL A 48 -28.98 3.38 -24.49
C VAL A 48 -28.60 3.21 -23.01
N ILE A 49 -29.06 2.14 -22.37
CA ILE A 49 -28.68 1.77 -21.00
C ILE A 49 -27.23 1.28 -20.95
N GLY A 50 -26.75 0.66 -22.04
CA GLY A 50 -25.38 0.20 -22.21
C GLY A 50 -24.38 1.36 -22.22
N PHE A 51 -24.68 2.46 -22.93
CA PHE A 51 -23.78 3.62 -22.93
C PHE A 51 -23.69 4.30 -21.56
N LEU A 52 -24.83 4.55 -20.90
CA LEU A 52 -24.86 5.10 -19.55
C LEU A 52 -24.21 4.12 -18.55
N GLY A 53 -24.43 2.84 -18.75
CA GLY A 53 -23.85 1.74 -17.98
C GLY A 53 -22.33 1.71 -18.08
N ILE A 54 -21.77 1.81 -19.29
CA ILE A 54 -20.31 1.85 -19.51
C ILE A 54 -19.69 3.03 -18.76
N LEU A 55 -20.34 4.20 -18.77
CA LEU A 55 -19.84 5.38 -18.06
C LEU A 55 -19.89 5.19 -16.54
N VAL A 56 -20.97 4.62 -16.01
CA VAL A 56 -21.07 4.25 -14.58
C VAL A 56 -20.05 3.18 -14.22
N PHE A 57 -19.86 2.15 -15.06
CA PHE A 57 -18.89 1.08 -14.88
C PHE A 57 -17.46 1.63 -14.82
N ALA A 58 -17.11 2.52 -15.75
CA ALA A 58 -15.82 3.17 -15.82
C ALA A 58 -15.49 4.02 -14.58
N ILE A 59 -16.50 4.45 -13.81
CA ILE A 59 -16.32 5.21 -12.56
C ILE A 59 -16.35 4.28 -11.34
N VAL A 60 -17.35 3.41 -11.24
CA VAL A 60 -17.62 2.57 -10.07
C VAL A 60 -16.55 1.50 -9.90
N VAL A 61 -16.08 0.89 -10.99
CA VAL A 61 -15.08 -0.18 -10.91
C VAL A 61 -13.74 0.33 -10.37
N PRO A 62 -13.17 1.46 -10.84
CA PRO A 62 -11.99 2.03 -10.21
C PRO A 62 -12.18 2.40 -8.74
N ILE A 63 -13.35 2.94 -8.35
CA ILE A 63 -13.65 3.25 -6.95
C ILE A 63 -13.66 1.97 -6.10
N MET A 64 -14.25 0.89 -6.61
CA MET A 64 -14.24 -0.39 -5.91
C MET A 64 -12.83 -0.95 -5.76
N PHE A 65 -12.02 -0.94 -6.82
CA PHE A 65 -10.63 -1.38 -6.75
C PHE A 65 -9.82 -0.54 -5.76
N ALA A 66 -10.01 0.79 -5.78
CA ALA A 66 -9.44 1.71 -4.82
C ALA A 66 -9.85 1.38 -3.36
N MET A 67 -11.12 1.05 -3.14
CA MET A 67 -11.60 0.66 -1.81
C MET A 67 -11.03 -0.69 -1.36
N ILE A 68 -11.02 -1.70 -2.23
CA ILE A 68 -10.48 -3.03 -1.93
C ILE A 68 -8.98 -2.95 -1.62
N SER A 69 -8.24 -2.08 -2.32
CA SER A 69 -6.81 -1.91 -2.09
C SER A 69 -6.50 -1.18 -0.78
N MET A 70 -7.23 -0.13 -0.42
CA MET A 70 -6.89 0.75 0.72
C MET A 70 -7.61 0.42 2.03
N HIS A 71 -8.81 -0.14 1.99
CA HIS A 71 -9.57 -0.43 3.21
C HIS A 71 -8.82 -1.39 4.16
N PRO A 72 -8.15 -2.45 3.67
CA PRO A 72 -7.23 -3.24 4.48
C PRO A 72 -6.20 -2.42 5.22
N TYR A 73 -5.53 -1.49 4.54
CA TYR A 73 -4.47 -0.68 5.15
C TYR A 73 -5.01 0.14 6.32
N LEU A 74 -6.16 0.80 6.13
CA LEU A 74 -6.77 1.63 7.18
C LEU A 74 -7.11 0.82 8.44
N ILE A 75 -7.63 -0.39 8.28
CA ILE A 75 -8.00 -1.25 9.41
C ILE A 75 -6.77 -1.91 10.05
N GLY A 76 -5.80 -2.35 9.26
CA GLY A 76 -4.52 -2.85 9.78
C GLY A 76 -3.81 -1.80 10.62
N ILE A 77 -3.75 -0.56 10.12
CA ILE A 77 -3.19 0.59 10.87
C ILE A 77 -4.03 0.86 12.12
N ARG A 78 -5.35 0.75 12.06
CA ARG A 78 -6.23 0.92 13.23
C ARG A 78 -5.92 -0.09 14.32
N PHE A 79 -5.71 -1.35 13.97
CA PHE A 79 -5.32 -2.38 14.92
C PHE A 79 -3.95 -2.10 15.52
N GLY A 80 -2.99 -1.63 14.71
CA GLY A 80 -1.66 -1.22 15.16
C GLY A 80 -1.68 -0.03 16.13
N LEU A 81 -2.47 1.00 15.84
CA LEU A 81 -2.62 2.15 16.73
C LEU A 81 -3.26 1.75 18.06
N ARG A 82 -4.27 0.87 18.02
CA ARG A 82 -4.92 0.36 19.24
C ARG A 82 -4.01 -0.51 20.10
N SER A 83 -3.14 -1.33 19.51
CA SER A 83 -2.17 -2.10 20.28
C SER A 83 -1.07 -1.23 20.88
N LEU A 84 -0.81 -0.06 20.29
CA LEU A 84 0.07 0.97 20.86
C LEU A 84 -0.64 1.91 21.86
N GLY A 85 -1.94 1.68 22.15
CA GLY A 85 -2.70 2.47 23.12
C GLY A 85 -3.28 3.80 22.58
N PHE A 86 -3.19 4.08 21.29
CA PHE A 86 -3.78 5.27 20.69
C PHE A 86 -5.27 5.05 20.38
N ALA A 87 -6.10 6.04 20.74
CA ALA A 87 -7.52 6.06 20.43
C ALA A 87 -7.75 6.36 18.94
N THR A 88 -8.67 5.63 18.31
CA THR A 88 -9.05 5.82 16.90
C THR A 88 -10.44 6.44 16.85
N LYS A 89 -10.53 7.72 16.49
CA LYS A 89 -11.79 8.49 16.58
C LYS A 89 -12.72 8.32 15.38
N ASN A 90 -12.20 7.88 14.24
CA ASN A 90 -13.01 7.79 13.02
C ASN A 90 -13.99 6.60 13.05
N SER A 91 -15.21 6.87 12.58
CA SER A 91 -16.25 5.86 12.36
C SER A 91 -15.91 4.95 11.17
N GLN A 92 -16.54 3.78 11.10
CA GLN A 92 -16.33 2.84 9.98
C GLN A 92 -16.69 3.47 8.62
N GLN A 93 -17.79 4.23 8.56
CA GLN A 93 -18.19 4.93 7.33
C GLN A 93 -17.12 5.91 6.84
N ARG A 94 -16.49 6.66 7.76
CA ARG A 94 -15.41 7.58 7.41
C ARG A 94 -14.16 6.84 6.94
N LEU A 95 -13.88 5.65 7.49
CA LEU A 95 -12.81 4.79 7.00
C LEU A 95 -13.08 4.26 5.58
N PHE A 96 -14.31 3.89 5.26
CA PHE A 96 -14.69 3.52 3.88
C PHE A 96 -14.54 4.70 2.90
N ALA A 97 -15.01 5.89 3.27
CA ALA A 97 -14.85 7.08 2.44
C ALA A 97 -13.36 7.44 2.24
N GLY A 98 -12.55 7.32 3.30
CA GLY A 98 -11.10 7.47 3.22
C GLY A 98 -10.46 6.44 2.29
N ALA A 99 -10.86 5.17 2.37
CA ALA A 99 -10.35 4.11 1.51
C ALA A 99 -10.60 4.42 0.03
N ALA A 100 -11.82 4.87 -0.31
CA ALA A 100 -12.13 5.30 -1.67
C ALA A 100 -11.26 6.49 -2.11
N GLY A 101 -11.15 7.53 -1.27
CA GLY A 101 -10.38 8.74 -1.60
C GLY A 101 -8.88 8.48 -1.80
N TYR A 102 -8.23 7.81 -0.83
CA TYR A 102 -6.80 7.49 -0.94
C TYR A 102 -6.53 6.43 -2.01
N GLY A 103 -7.45 5.49 -2.21
CA GLY A 103 -7.29 4.46 -3.23
C GLY A 103 -7.42 5.05 -4.63
N LEU A 104 -8.33 6.00 -4.84
CA LEU A 104 -8.43 6.74 -6.09
C LEU A 104 -7.19 7.58 -6.33
N PHE A 105 -6.72 8.29 -5.30
CA PHE A 105 -5.47 9.04 -5.37
C PHE A 105 -4.29 8.14 -5.75
N GLU A 106 -4.11 7.00 -5.08
CA GLU A 106 -3.08 6.04 -5.43
C GLU A 106 -3.25 5.53 -6.87
N THR A 107 -4.45 5.12 -7.26
CA THR A 107 -4.73 4.56 -8.60
C THR A 107 -4.46 5.58 -9.70
N VAL A 108 -4.87 6.84 -9.52
CA VAL A 108 -4.63 7.91 -10.49
C VAL A 108 -3.15 8.26 -10.55
N THR A 109 -2.48 8.45 -9.41
CA THR A 109 -1.06 8.83 -9.39
C THR A 109 -0.16 7.72 -9.90
N VAL A 110 -0.32 6.49 -9.39
CA VAL A 110 0.44 5.32 -9.84
C VAL A 110 0.09 4.98 -11.28
N GLY A 111 -1.19 5.03 -11.66
CA GLY A 111 -1.64 4.78 -13.02
C GLY A 111 -1.06 5.78 -14.01
N ALA A 112 -1.10 7.08 -13.71
CA ALA A 112 -0.50 8.11 -14.57
C ALA A 112 1.03 7.93 -14.70
N LEU A 113 1.71 7.64 -13.60
CA LEU A 113 3.15 7.37 -13.61
C LEU A 113 3.50 6.10 -14.39
N LEU A 114 2.70 5.04 -14.24
CA LEU A 114 2.85 3.81 -15.02
C LEU A 114 2.66 4.08 -16.50
N VAL A 115 1.63 4.84 -16.89
CA VAL A 115 1.40 5.20 -18.30
C VAL A 115 2.60 5.95 -18.88
N VAL A 116 3.16 6.92 -18.16
CA VAL A 116 4.36 7.65 -18.60
C VAL A 116 5.55 6.69 -18.73
N VAL A 117 5.81 5.89 -17.71
CA VAL A 117 6.91 4.92 -17.70
C VAL A 117 6.76 3.92 -18.85
N THR A 118 5.59 3.31 -19.03
CA THR A 118 5.33 2.35 -20.11
C THR A 118 5.40 3.00 -21.49
N SER A 119 4.95 4.25 -21.64
CA SER A 119 5.00 4.96 -22.92
C SER A 119 6.44 5.30 -23.32
N VAL A 120 7.26 5.79 -22.36
CA VAL A 120 8.70 6.03 -22.57
C VAL A 120 9.40 4.71 -22.90
N SER A 121 9.04 3.64 -22.20
CA SER A 121 9.62 2.30 -22.43
C SER A 121 9.26 1.76 -23.80
N ALA A 122 7.99 1.87 -24.21
CA ALA A 122 7.54 1.48 -25.54
C ALA A 122 8.25 2.30 -26.63
N PHE A 123 8.46 3.61 -26.42
CA PHE A 123 9.22 4.46 -27.33
C PHE A 123 10.68 4.00 -27.45
N VAL A 124 11.37 3.75 -26.33
CA VAL A 124 12.76 3.26 -26.31
C VAL A 124 12.90 1.89 -26.97
N VAL A 125 12.02 0.95 -26.64
CA VAL A 125 12.01 -0.40 -27.22
C VAL A 125 11.70 -0.35 -28.72
N SER A 126 10.71 0.45 -29.14
CA SER A 126 10.39 0.62 -30.56
C SER A 126 11.53 1.28 -31.35
N GLY A 127 12.25 2.24 -30.75
CA GLY A 127 13.44 2.86 -31.34
C GLY A 127 14.62 1.90 -31.47
N GLN A 128 14.80 1.00 -30.48
CA GLN A 128 15.84 -0.04 -30.53
C GLN A 128 15.50 -1.15 -31.53
N LEU A 129 14.26 -1.63 -31.56
CA LEU A 129 13.78 -2.63 -32.52
C LEU A 129 13.78 -2.10 -33.96
N GLY A 130 13.51 -0.80 -34.15
CA GLY A 130 13.61 -0.14 -35.46
C GLY A 130 15.05 -0.07 -36.02
N ILE A 131 16.07 -0.15 -35.15
CA ILE A 131 17.49 -0.24 -35.55
C ILE A 131 17.91 -1.70 -35.78
N SER A 132 17.28 -2.67 -35.10
CA SER A 132 17.63 -4.10 -35.18
C SER A 132 16.85 -4.92 -36.21
N ALA A 133 15.71 -4.45 -36.71
CA ALA A 133 14.94 -5.15 -37.76
C ALA A 133 15.60 -5.13 -39.15
N ALA A 134 16.74 -4.47 -39.29
CA ALA A 134 17.49 -4.40 -40.55
C ALA A 134 18.42 -5.60 -40.81
N ASP A 135 18.76 -6.42 -39.80
CA ASP A 135 19.67 -7.57 -39.99
C ASP A 135 19.33 -8.80 -39.12
N ALA A 136 19.08 -9.92 -39.80
CA ALA A 136 18.99 -11.33 -39.39
C ALA A 136 18.65 -11.69 -37.90
N PRO A 137 17.48 -12.30 -37.64
CA PRO A 137 17.03 -12.72 -36.29
C PRO A 137 17.92 -13.73 -35.57
N ASP A 138 18.73 -14.51 -36.29
CA ASP A 138 19.50 -15.63 -35.75
C ASP A 138 20.99 -15.30 -35.50
N GLY A 139 21.41 -14.03 -35.66
CA GLY A 139 22.77 -13.58 -35.42
C GLY A 139 23.04 -13.12 -33.98
N PRO A 140 24.33 -12.95 -33.59
CA PRO A 140 24.71 -12.35 -32.29
C PRO A 140 24.07 -10.99 -32.02
N VAL A 141 23.73 -10.25 -33.09
CA VAL A 141 23.03 -8.96 -33.04
C VAL A 141 21.55 -9.14 -32.65
N GLY A 142 20.89 -10.21 -33.11
CA GLY A 142 19.54 -10.58 -32.71
C GLY A 142 19.45 -10.97 -31.23
N GLN A 143 20.42 -11.74 -30.73
CA GLN A 143 20.53 -12.04 -29.29
C GLN A 143 20.76 -10.78 -28.46
N LEU A 144 21.69 -9.91 -28.87
CA LEU A 144 21.94 -8.63 -28.19
C LEU A 144 20.69 -7.74 -28.15
N SER A 145 19.90 -7.70 -29.23
CA SER A 145 18.64 -6.94 -29.25
C SER A 145 17.60 -7.49 -28.27
N THR A 146 17.54 -8.82 -28.11
CA THR A 146 16.65 -9.50 -27.17
C THR A 146 17.07 -9.24 -25.73
N ASP A 147 18.37 -9.30 -25.43
CA ASP A 147 18.93 -9.00 -24.11
C ASP A 147 18.72 -7.53 -23.72
N ILE A 148 18.89 -6.60 -24.65
CA ILE A 148 18.60 -5.18 -24.43
C ILE A 148 17.11 -4.96 -24.18
N ALA A 149 16.22 -5.61 -24.93
CA ALA A 149 14.77 -5.50 -24.74
C ALA A 149 14.33 -6.07 -23.39
N LEU A 150 14.81 -7.26 -23.01
CA LEU A 150 14.55 -7.88 -21.70
C LEU A 150 15.14 -7.06 -20.55
N GLY A 151 16.36 -6.54 -20.72
CA GLY A 151 17.00 -5.65 -19.76
C GLY A 151 16.22 -4.35 -19.55
N THR A 152 15.71 -3.76 -20.64
CA THR A 152 14.87 -2.56 -20.60
C THR A 152 13.55 -2.83 -19.89
N LEU A 153 12.86 -3.93 -20.21
CA LEU A 153 11.61 -4.33 -19.53
C LEU A 153 11.84 -4.58 -18.03
N THR A 154 12.95 -5.21 -17.67
CA THR A 154 13.31 -5.47 -16.26
C THR A 154 13.59 -4.17 -15.51
N PHE A 155 14.35 -3.25 -16.11
CA PHE A 155 14.63 -1.93 -15.54
C PHE A 155 13.35 -1.12 -15.32
N VAL A 156 12.43 -1.16 -16.28
CA VAL A 156 11.14 -0.47 -16.24
C VAL A 156 10.22 -1.05 -15.16
N SER A 157 10.19 -2.37 -15.03
CA SER A 157 9.48 -3.05 -13.93
C SER A 157 10.06 -2.67 -12.56
N LEU A 158 11.38 -2.62 -12.45
CA LEU A 158 12.06 -2.19 -11.23
C LEU A 158 11.74 -0.73 -10.89
N LEU A 159 11.83 0.18 -11.87
CA LEU A 159 11.54 1.60 -11.67
C LEU A 159 10.08 1.83 -11.27
N SER A 160 9.14 1.18 -11.95
CA SER A 160 7.71 1.27 -11.59
C SER A 160 7.43 0.75 -10.18
N SER A 161 8.05 -0.38 -9.79
CA SER A 161 7.97 -0.91 -8.43
C SER A 161 8.52 0.08 -7.40
N LEU A 162 9.67 0.70 -7.66
CA LEU A 162 10.26 1.72 -6.77
C LEU A 162 9.37 2.97 -6.64
N ILE A 163 8.73 3.40 -7.72
CA ILE A 163 7.79 4.54 -7.70
C ILE A 163 6.56 4.21 -6.84
N VAL A 164 5.95 3.04 -7.05
CA VAL A 164 4.81 2.59 -6.23
C VAL A 164 5.22 2.50 -4.76
N MET A 165 6.42 1.99 -4.50
CA MET A 165 6.97 1.85 -3.16
C MET A 165 7.20 3.20 -2.48
N ALA A 166 7.79 4.16 -3.18
CA ALA A 166 7.97 5.53 -2.70
C ALA A 166 6.62 6.19 -2.42
N MET A 167 5.66 6.03 -3.32
CA MET A 167 4.31 6.57 -3.16
C MET A 167 3.64 5.99 -1.90
N ARG A 168 3.71 4.68 -1.69
CA ARG A 168 3.17 4.04 -0.47
C ARG A 168 3.91 4.46 0.78
N ALA A 169 5.24 4.56 0.75
CA ALA A 169 6.03 5.03 1.87
C ALA A 169 5.66 6.47 2.27
N ALA A 170 5.32 7.33 1.30
CA ALA A 170 4.86 8.68 1.55
C ALA A 170 3.41 8.74 2.06
N LEU A 171 2.55 7.83 1.60
CA LEU A 171 1.12 7.79 1.93
C LEU A 171 0.84 7.16 3.31
N LEU A 172 1.58 6.11 3.70
CA LEU A 172 1.37 5.38 4.95
C LEU A 172 1.27 6.27 6.21
N PRO A 173 2.16 7.28 6.42
CA PRO A 173 2.06 8.16 7.57
C PRO A 173 0.81 9.06 7.55
N ALA A 174 0.31 9.43 6.36
CA ALA A 174 -0.93 10.18 6.20
C ALA A 174 -2.14 9.29 6.52
N LEU A 175 -2.13 8.02 6.08
CA LEU A 175 -3.15 7.03 6.45
C LEU A 175 -3.20 6.83 7.97
N ALA A 176 -2.05 6.78 8.65
CA ALA A 176 -2.02 6.67 10.10
C ALA A 176 -2.64 7.87 10.81
N ASN A 177 -2.36 9.09 10.33
CA ASN A 177 -2.99 10.31 10.85
C ASN A 177 -4.50 10.31 10.61
N PHE A 178 -4.92 9.89 9.42
CA PHE A 178 -6.34 9.74 9.08
C PHE A 178 -7.03 8.75 10.01
N VAL A 179 -6.47 7.56 10.21
CA VAL A 179 -7.07 6.51 11.06
C VAL A 179 -7.14 6.93 12.53
N ALA A 180 -6.11 7.61 13.04
CA ALA A 180 -6.14 8.18 14.39
C ALA A 180 -7.28 9.21 14.55
N GLY A 181 -7.58 9.96 13.48
CA GLY A 181 -8.58 11.02 13.47
C GLY A 181 -8.08 12.31 14.12
N THR A 182 -6.77 12.40 14.40
CA THR A 182 -6.09 13.57 14.97
C THR A 182 -4.64 13.61 14.50
N ASN A 183 -4.11 14.80 14.22
CA ASN A 183 -2.67 14.97 14.02
C ASN A 183 -1.93 14.55 15.31
N PRO A 184 -0.70 14.02 15.23
CA PRO A 184 0.21 13.87 16.38
C PRO A 184 0.26 15.09 17.33
N LYS A 185 0.08 16.30 16.80
CA LYS A 185 -0.05 17.57 17.55
C LYS A 185 -1.46 17.83 18.09
N GLY A 186 -2.36 16.86 18.16
CA GLY A 186 -3.71 16.97 18.74
C GLY A 186 -4.67 17.95 18.04
N ILE A 187 -4.28 18.53 16.91
CA ILE A 187 -5.10 19.49 16.13
C ILE A 187 -5.97 18.71 15.11
N SER A 188 -7.06 19.34 14.66
CA SER A 188 -7.85 18.89 13.51
C SER A 188 -6.93 18.58 12.33
N PHE A 189 -6.95 17.33 11.85
CA PHE A 189 -6.07 16.88 10.79
C PHE A 189 -6.58 17.31 9.41
N SER A 190 -5.66 17.60 8.49
CA SER A 190 -5.94 17.65 7.05
C SER A 190 -5.85 16.23 6.48
N ASN A 191 -6.60 15.92 5.42
CA ASN A 191 -6.58 14.60 4.79
C ASN A 191 -5.16 14.19 4.30
N PHE A 192 -4.25 15.13 4.05
CA PHE A 192 -2.86 14.79 3.67
C PHE A 192 -1.83 15.16 4.73
N ASP A 193 -2.30 15.40 5.96
CA ASP A 193 -1.42 15.73 7.06
C ASP A 193 -0.44 14.58 7.34
N GLY A 194 0.85 14.90 7.36
CA GLY A 194 1.92 13.91 7.52
C GLY A 194 2.30 13.13 6.26
N PHE A 195 1.81 13.49 5.07
CA PHE A 195 2.32 12.94 3.82
C PHE A 195 3.85 13.10 3.73
N GLY A 196 4.57 12.02 3.42
CA GLY A 196 6.03 12.00 3.37
C GLY A 196 6.74 12.06 4.73
N ALA A 197 6.02 12.12 5.85
CA ALA A 197 6.66 12.22 7.16
C ALA A 197 7.42 10.93 7.51
N GLY A 198 8.74 11.04 7.65
CA GLY A 198 9.60 9.86 7.87
C GLY A 198 9.76 8.99 6.64
N PHE A 199 9.61 9.56 5.43
CA PHE A 199 9.72 8.89 4.14
C PHE A 199 10.89 7.91 4.07
N GLY A 200 12.12 8.34 4.40
CA GLY A 200 13.30 7.48 4.27
C GLY A 200 13.22 6.18 5.09
N ILE A 201 12.65 6.24 6.30
CA ILE A 201 12.51 5.04 7.15
C ILE A 201 11.37 4.14 6.65
N MET A 202 10.26 4.74 6.21
CA MET A 202 9.15 3.98 5.62
C MET A 202 9.58 3.33 4.30
N PHE A 203 10.35 4.03 3.48
CA PHE A 203 10.88 3.52 2.22
C PHE A 203 11.86 2.37 2.44
N LEU A 204 12.75 2.48 3.43
CA LEU A 204 13.63 1.38 3.83
C LEU A 204 12.83 0.16 4.33
N LEU A 205 11.78 0.38 5.14
CA LEU A 205 10.88 -0.70 5.55
C LEU A 205 10.23 -1.38 4.34
N MET A 206 9.78 -0.61 3.34
CA MET A 206 9.20 -1.16 2.12
C MET A 206 10.23 -1.91 1.26
N LEU A 207 11.48 -1.42 1.18
CA LEU A 207 12.57 -2.13 0.51
C LEU A 207 12.86 -3.47 1.21
N MET A 208 12.90 -3.48 2.54
CA MET A 208 13.07 -4.70 3.32
C MET A 208 11.94 -5.69 3.07
N ILE A 209 10.69 -5.20 3.06
CA ILE A 209 9.49 -5.98 2.76
C ILE A 209 9.55 -6.56 1.34
N THR A 210 9.98 -5.76 0.38
CA THR A 210 10.12 -6.20 -1.01
C THR A 210 11.23 -7.24 -1.16
N GLY A 211 12.35 -7.05 -0.47
CA GLY A 211 13.43 -8.04 -0.39
C GLY A 211 12.98 -9.35 0.26
N LEU A 212 12.22 -9.29 1.36
CA LEU A 212 11.60 -10.45 2.00
C LEU A 212 10.64 -11.17 1.06
N THR A 213 9.83 -10.42 0.30
CA THR A 213 8.87 -10.96 -0.67
C THR A 213 9.57 -11.56 -1.88
N ALA A 214 10.64 -10.94 -2.37
CA ALA A 214 11.46 -11.47 -3.47
C ALA A 214 12.21 -12.74 -3.05
N ALA A 215 12.80 -12.75 -1.85
CA ALA A 215 13.47 -13.91 -1.30
C ALA A 215 12.49 -15.08 -1.12
N THR A 216 11.32 -14.83 -0.54
CA THR A 216 10.27 -15.87 -0.45
C THR A 216 9.74 -16.27 -1.80
N GLY A 217 9.62 -15.36 -2.77
CA GLY A 217 9.30 -15.67 -4.15
C GLY A 217 10.28 -16.67 -4.77
N TYR A 218 11.59 -16.45 -4.60
CA TYR A 218 12.63 -17.38 -5.05
C TYR A 218 12.53 -18.75 -4.34
N PHE A 219 12.29 -18.76 -3.03
CA PHE A 219 12.06 -20.01 -2.29
C PHE A 219 10.78 -20.73 -2.73
N VAL A 220 9.70 -19.99 -3.02
CA VAL A 220 8.43 -20.52 -3.50
C VAL A 220 8.59 -21.03 -4.93
N GLU A 221 9.31 -20.35 -5.81
CA GLU A 221 9.61 -20.80 -7.17
C GLU A 221 10.51 -22.03 -7.17
N GLY A 222 11.52 -22.08 -6.29
CA GLY A 222 12.32 -23.27 -6.02
C GLY A 222 11.48 -24.42 -5.47
N ALA A 223 10.51 -24.14 -4.58
CA ALA A 223 9.59 -25.14 -4.07
C ALA A 223 8.59 -25.61 -5.14
N VAL A 224 8.07 -24.69 -5.97
CA VAL A 224 7.11 -24.92 -7.05
C VAL A 224 7.75 -25.72 -8.18
N SER A 225 8.99 -25.43 -8.55
CA SER A 225 9.77 -26.22 -9.52
C SER A 225 10.11 -27.60 -8.96
N PHE A 226 10.46 -27.72 -7.67
CA PHE A 226 10.61 -29.01 -6.98
C PHE A 226 9.28 -29.79 -6.84
N LEU A 227 8.15 -29.10 -6.97
CA LEU A 227 6.78 -29.65 -6.89
C LEU A 227 6.14 -29.88 -8.25
N ASP A 228 6.87 -29.61 -9.34
CA ASP A 228 6.39 -29.71 -10.73
C ASP A 228 5.17 -28.80 -11.04
N PHE A 229 4.92 -27.79 -10.21
CA PHE A 229 3.74 -26.92 -10.31
C PHE A 229 3.82 -25.97 -11.52
N SER A 230 5.03 -25.66 -12.01
CA SER A 230 5.24 -24.87 -13.24
C SER A 230 4.93 -25.68 -14.50
N THR A 231 5.25 -26.97 -14.50
CA THR A 231 4.91 -27.94 -15.55
C THR A 231 3.41 -28.19 -15.57
N VAL A 232 2.80 -28.35 -14.39
CA VAL A 232 1.34 -28.37 -14.20
C VAL A 232 0.71 -27.07 -14.72
N LEU A 233 1.13 -25.87 -14.32
CA LEU A 233 0.48 -24.63 -14.79
C LEU A 233 0.60 -24.39 -16.31
N ARG A 234 1.72 -24.79 -16.93
CA ARG A 234 1.93 -24.68 -18.39
C ARG A 234 1.23 -25.77 -19.20
N GLU A 235 1.21 -27.02 -18.74
CA GLU A 235 0.53 -28.14 -19.44
C GLU A 235 -0.97 -28.23 -19.12
N LYS A 236 -1.44 -27.58 -18.03
CA LYS A 236 -2.81 -27.76 -17.51
C LYS A 236 -3.72 -26.55 -17.70
N LEU A 237 -3.35 -25.56 -18.53
CA LEU A 237 -4.31 -24.50 -18.88
C LEU A 237 -5.57 -25.09 -19.54
N ASP A 238 -5.42 -26.15 -20.33
CA ASP A 238 -6.51 -26.98 -20.84
C ASP A 238 -7.24 -27.74 -19.73
N ASP A 239 -6.52 -28.26 -18.75
CA ASP A 239 -7.10 -28.97 -17.61
C ASP A 239 -7.89 -28.04 -16.66
N VAL A 240 -7.54 -26.76 -16.55
CA VAL A 240 -8.36 -25.77 -15.83
C VAL A 240 -9.71 -25.59 -16.52
N ILE A 241 -9.75 -25.60 -17.87
CA ILE A 241 -10.99 -25.60 -18.65
C ILE A 241 -11.77 -26.91 -18.42
N PHE A 242 -11.10 -28.06 -18.37
CA PHE A 242 -11.76 -29.35 -18.06
C PHE A 242 -12.23 -29.47 -16.60
N ILE A 243 -11.54 -28.86 -15.63
CA ILE A 243 -11.96 -28.78 -14.22
C ILE A 243 -13.18 -27.85 -14.08
N LEU A 244 -13.16 -26.68 -14.74
CA LEU A 244 -14.33 -25.77 -14.80
C LEU A 244 -15.52 -26.39 -15.54
N ALA A 245 -15.26 -27.24 -16.53
CA ALA A 245 -16.28 -28.02 -17.23
C ALA A 245 -16.73 -29.29 -16.45
N GLY A 246 -16.23 -29.52 -15.24
CA GLY A 246 -16.60 -30.67 -14.39
C GLY A 246 -16.14 -32.03 -14.91
N LYS A 247 -15.17 -32.06 -15.84
CA LYS A 247 -14.70 -33.26 -16.55
C LYS A 247 -13.40 -33.85 -16.00
N LYS A 248 -12.81 -33.24 -14.96
CA LYS A 248 -11.59 -33.75 -14.33
C LYS A 248 -11.56 -33.44 -12.84
N ASP A 249 -11.30 -34.47 -12.04
CA ASP A 249 -11.10 -34.32 -10.60
C ASP A 249 -9.74 -33.68 -10.34
N ALA A 250 -9.76 -32.41 -9.92
CA ALA A 250 -8.56 -31.76 -9.41
C ALA A 250 -8.22 -32.39 -8.05
N VAL A 251 -7.20 -33.25 -8.01
CA VAL A 251 -6.70 -33.83 -6.75
C VAL A 251 -5.93 -32.75 -5.99
N PHE A 252 -6.66 -31.92 -5.24
CA PHE A 252 -6.09 -30.92 -4.35
C PHE A 252 -5.48 -31.63 -3.12
N THR A 253 -4.20 -31.99 -3.22
CA THR A 253 -3.49 -32.66 -2.11
C THR A 253 -3.32 -31.73 -0.91
N LEU A 254 -3.24 -32.32 0.29
CA LEU A 254 -2.95 -31.59 1.54
C LEU A 254 -1.67 -30.75 1.45
N ARG A 255 -0.68 -31.20 0.68
CA ARG A 255 0.58 -30.47 0.44
C ARG A 255 0.34 -29.15 -0.28
N HIS A 256 -0.53 -29.13 -1.29
CA HIS A 256 -0.91 -27.89 -1.99
C HIS A 256 -1.65 -26.93 -1.05
N ALA A 257 -2.54 -27.45 -0.20
CA ALA A 257 -3.25 -26.66 0.80
C ALA A 257 -2.29 -25.95 1.78
N VAL A 258 -1.28 -26.67 2.28
CA VAL A 258 -0.29 -26.12 3.22
C VAL A 258 0.57 -25.03 2.57
N ILE A 259 0.99 -25.22 1.32
CA ILE A 259 1.82 -24.24 0.62
C ILE A 259 1.04 -22.97 0.29
N VAL A 260 -0.17 -23.13 -0.25
CA VAL A 260 -1.05 -21.98 -0.58
C VAL A 260 -1.42 -21.22 0.68
N SER A 261 -1.82 -21.91 1.75
CA SER A 261 -2.15 -21.25 3.03
C SER A 261 -0.92 -20.59 3.66
N GLY A 262 0.25 -21.20 3.59
CA GLY A 262 1.51 -20.62 4.04
C GLY A 262 1.88 -19.35 3.28
N ALA A 263 1.76 -19.35 1.94
CA ALA A 263 2.02 -18.18 1.10
C ALA A 263 1.03 -17.05 1.38
N ILE A 264 -0.26 -17.36 1.54
CA ILE A 264 -1.30 -16.40 1.93
C ILE A 264 -0.98 -15.82 3.30
N MET A 265 -0.66 -16.66 4.29
CA MET A 265 -0.33 -16.22 5.65
C MET A 265 0.90 -15.31 5.67
N PHE A 266 1.94 -15.67 4.91
CA PHE A 266 3.14 -14.85 4.76
C PHE A 266 2.83 -13.50 4.10
N ALA A 267 2.05 -13.49 3.03
CA ALA A 267 1.62 -12.24 2.37
C ALA A 267 0.83 -11.34 3.32
N ILE A 268 -0.09 -11.91 4.11
CA ILE A 268 -0.85 -11.18 5.13
C ILE A 268 0.10 -10.64 6.21
N TRP A 269 1.09 -11.43 6.64
CA TRP A 269 2.07 -10.98 7.63
C TRP A 269 2.91 -9.80 7.11
N VAL A 270 3.42 -9.88 5.88
CA VAL A 270 4.15 -8.79 5.23
C VAL A 270 3.29 -7.54 5.13
N PHE A 271 2.02 -7.68 4.78
CA PHE A 271 1.05 -6.59 4.79
C PHE A 271 0.86 -5.98 6.19
N CYS A 272 0.76 -6.81 7.23
CA CYS A 272 0.69 -6.36 8.62
C CYS A 272 1.96 -5.61 9.04
N LEU A 273 3.13 -5.97 8.50
CA LEU A 273 4.39 -5.28 8.74
C LEU A 273 4.38 -3.85 8.19
N GLN A 274 3.76 -3.62 7.02
CA GLN A 274 3.57 -2.26 6.47
C GLN A 274 2.67 -1.42 7.39
N CYS A 275 1.56 -2.01 7.85
CA CYS A 275 0.63 -1.36 8.78
C CYS A 275 1.28 -1.03 10.13
N ALA A 276 2.10 -1.95 10.66
CA ALA A 276 2.88 -1.74 11.87
C ALA A 276 3.87 -0.57 11.71
N GLY A 277 4.55 -0.47 10.57
CA GLY A 277 5.44 0.64 10.24
C GLY A 277 4.72 2.00 10.30
N ALA A 278 3.54 2.09 9.68
CA ALA A 278 2.73 3.29 9.70
C ALA A 278 2.27 3.69 11.11
N ALA A 279 1.82 2.72 11.92
CA ALA A 279 1.40 2.96 13.30
C ALA A 279 2.57 3.43 14.20
N LEU A 280 3.76 2.83 14.05
CA LEU A 280 4.94 3.27 14.80
C LEU A 280 5.47 4.63 14.32
N SER A 281 5.32 4.96 13.04
CA SER A 281 5.59 6.31 12.52
C SER A 281 4.69 7.35 13.17
N TYR A 282 3.42 7.01 13.42
CA TYR A 282 2.52 7.86 14.19
C TYR A 282 2.97 8.00 15.65
N GLU A 283 3.23 6.89 16.35
CA GLU A 283 3.70 6.88 17.75
C GLU A 283 4.93 7.78 17.94
N ARG A 284 5.94 7.64 17.06
CA ARG A 284 7.16 8.45 17.12
C ARG A 284 6.84 9.95 16.99
N ARG A 285 6.00 10.32 16.04
CA ARG A 285 5.60 11.73 15.84
C ARG A 285 4.77 12.25 17.00
N ALA A 286 3.93 11.42 17.62
CA ALA A 286 3.15 11.79 18.79
C ALA A 286 4.06 12.09 19.99
N HIS A 287 5.08 11.25 20.24
CA HIS A 287 6.06 11.51 21.29
C HIS A 287 6.91 12.75 21.01
N GLN A 288 7.33 12.98 19.77
CA GLN A 288 8.04 14.21 19.38
C GLN A 288 7.18 15.45 19.61
N ALA A 289 5.90 15.42 19.22
CA ALA A 289 4.97 16.52 19.46
C ALA A 289 4.73 16.79 20.95
N GLN A 290 4.71 15.75 21.80
CA GLN A 290 4.60 15.90 23.25
C GLN A 290 5.87 16.56 23.83
N ALA A 291 7.06 16.14 23.40
CA ALA A 291 8.31 16.74 23.83
C ALA A 291 8.42 18.22 23.42
N GLU A 292 8.05 18.56 22.17
CA GLU A 292 8.01 19.95 21.69
C GLU A 292 7.06 20.83 22.52
N ARG A 293 5.91 20.28 22.93
CA ARG A 293 4.94 21.01 23.77
C ARG A 293 5.49 21.27 25.17
N ALA A 294 6.06 20.26 25.80
CA ALA A 294 6.69 20.41 27.12
C ALA A 294 7.83 21.44 27.09
N GLU A 295 8.65 21.44 26.02
CA GLU A 295 9.70 22.43 25.83
C GLU A 295 9.14 23.85 25.65
N ASN A 296 8.08 24.01 24.85
CA ASN A 296 7.44 25.30 24.63
C ASN A 296 6.73 25.84 25.88
N GLU A 297 6.13 24.98 26.70
CA GLU A 297 5.55 25.34 27.99
C GLU A 297 6.65 25.80 28.96
N ALA A 298 7.75 25.05 29.08
CA ALA A 298 8.89 25.45 29.90
C ALA A 298 9.53 26.78 29.45
N LYS A 299 9.61 27.04 28.13
CA LYS A 299 10.06 28.34 27.60
C LYS A 299 9.10 29.47 27.97
N ARG A 300 7.79 29.26 27.83
CA ARG A 300 6.78 30.27 28.21
C ARG A 300 6.84 30.61 29.70
N GLU A 301 7.06 29.63 30.56
CA GLU A 301 7.23 29.87 32.01
C GLU A 301 8.47 30.70 32.31
N ARG A 302 9.60 30.43 31.64
CA ARG A 302 10.83 31.23 31.77
C ARG A 302 10.62 32.65 31.27
N ASP A 303 10.02 32.83 30.10
CA ASP A 303 9.73 34.14 29.54
C ASP A 303 8.79 34.96 30.45
N GLN A 304 7.78 34.31 31.06
CA GLN A 304 6.90 34.95 32.03
C GLN A 304 7.64 35.35 33.32
N GLN A 305 8.57 34.54 33.80
CA GLN A 305 9.40 34.87 34.96
C GLN A 305 10.32 36.05 34.68
N ASP A 306 10.94 36.09 33.50
CA ASP A 306 11.80 37.19 33.05
C ASP A 306 11.02 38.49 32.88
N ILE A 307 9.85 38.45 32.24
CA ILE A 307 8.95 39.62 32.14
C ILE A 307 8.54 40.10 33.54
N GLY A 308 8.19 39.18 34.45
CA GLY A 308 7.87 39.51 35.84
C GLY A 308 9.04 40.15 36.58
N ALA A 309 10.26 39.67 36.36
CA ALA A 309 11.48 40.26 36.92
C ALA A 309 11.73 41.68 36.38
N LEU A 310 11.59 41.88 35.06
CA LEU A 310 11.73 43.18 34.41
C LEU A 310 10.69 44.20 34.90
N LEU A 311 9.43 43.77 35.10
CA LEU A 311 8.37 44.62 35.64
C LEU A 311 8.66 45.03 37.09
N ARG A 312 9.10 44.09 37.94
CA ARG A 312 9.51 44.38 39.32
C ARG A 312 10.68 45.37 39.38
N ALA A 313 11.70 45.18 38.54
CA ALA A 313 12.84 46.09 38.44
C ALA A 313 12.41 47.51 38.03
N ARG A 314 11.47 47.65 37.09
CA ARG A 314 10.92 48.96 36.68
C ARG A 314 10.13 49.63 37.80
N MET A 315 9.32 48.89 38.57
CA MET A 315 8.54 49.47 39.67
C MET A 315 9.43 49.97 40.81
N ALA A 316 10.47 49.21 41.19
CA ALA A 316 11.44 49.64 42.19
C ALA A 316 12.13 50.95 41.79
N LYS A 317 12.53 51.08 40.51
CA LYS A 317 13.14 52.29 39.97
C LYS A 317 12.22 53.52 40.02
N ASN A 318 10.92 53.33 39.76
CA ASN A 318 9.96 54.43 39.81
C ASN A 318 9.65 54.89 41.25
N ASN A 319 9.65 53.99 42.23
CA ASN A 319 9.45 54.35 43.63
C ASN A 319 10.64 55.13 44.21
N MET A 320 11.86 54.93 43.71
CA MET A 320 13.04 55.71 44.12
C MET A 320 13.12 57.12 43.51
N ARG A 321 12.22 57.48 42.59
CA ARG A 321 12.18 58.80 41.94
C ARG A 321 11.15 59.76 42.54
N LYS A 322 10.36 59.31 43.52
CA LYS A 322 9.45 60.15 44.31
C LYS A 322 10.09 60.45 45.66
#